data_AF-A0A2E3Z831-F1
#
_entry.id   AF-A0A2E3Z831-F1
#
_cell.length_a   1.000
_cell.length_b   1.000
_cell.length_c   1.000
_cell.angle_alpha   90.00
_cell.angle_beta   90.00
_cell.angle_gamma   90.00
#
_symmetry.space_group_name_H-M   'P 1'
#
loop_
_entity.id
_entity.type
_entity.pdbx_description
1 polymer ?
#
loop_
_entity_poly.entity_id
_entity_poly.type
_entity_poly.pdbx_seq_one_letter_code
_entity_poly.pdbx_strand_id
1 'polypeptide(L)'
;MSAQEPKMALGPFQFRPAHVSIQGKPALPDWQGPLQFALWCQRASPWWIGDMINRGEDLYGEEFGEVCGATLSTEMVSRYASVARRVPAQNRRPALSWSAHAAVARLPLVDQRRMLTAAERQGWNSDQLRKQVRELINSRKK
;
A
#
# COMPACT_ATOMS: atom_id res chain seq x y z
N MET A 1 12.14 24.14 -17.27
CA MET A 1 10.72 24.51 -17.06
C MET A 1 10.40 24.21 -15.61
N SER A 2 9.92 25.17 -14.82
CA SER A 2 9.45 24.88 -13.45
C SER A 2 8.22 23.98 -13.58
N ALA A 3 8.38 22.68 -13.35
CA ALA A 3 7.27 21.75 -13.33
C ALA A 3 6.35 22.22 -12.19
N GLN A 4 5.13 22.65 -12.53
CA GLN A 4 4.15 23.01 -11.51
C GLN A 4 3.97 21.82 -10.57
N GLU A 5 4.02 22.09 -9.27
CA GLU A 5 3.81 21.07 -8.25
C GLU A 5 2.45 20.39 -8.46
N PRO A 6 2.39 19.03 -8.45
CA PRO A 6 1.13 18.34 -8.63
C PRO A 6 0.15 18.73 -7.54
N LYS A 7 -1.12 18.93 -7.93
CA LYS A 7 -2.20 19.29 -7.00
C LYS A 7 -3.45 18.46 -7.29
N MET A 8 -4.18 18.14 -6.23
CA MET A 8 -5.50 17.51 -6.31
C MET A 8 -6.46 18.26 -5.40
N ALA A 9 -7.72 18.41 -5.82
CA ALA A 9 -8.72 19.12 -5.03
C ALA A 9 -9.90 18.19 -4.68
N LEU A 10 -10.35 18.28 -3.43
CA LEU A 10 -11.61 17.71 -2.96
C LEU A 10 -12.42 18.84 -2.32
N GLY A 11 -13.31 19.45 -3.10
CA GLY A 11 -14.00 20.67 -2.69
C GLY A 11 -13.01 21.79 -2.34
N PRO A 12 -13.13 22.43 -1.16
CA PRO A 12 -12.24 23.52 -0.74
C PRO A 12 -10.85 23.07 -0.26
N PHE A 13 -10.57 21.76 -0.23
CA PHE A 13 -9.30 21.19 0.21
C PHE A 13 -8.38 20.90 -0.97
N GLN A 14 -7.22 21.53 -1.02
CA GLN A 14 -6.21 21.33 -2.05
C GLN A 14 -5.01 20.56 -1.50
N PHE A 15 -4.84 19.32 -1.94
CA PHE A 15 -3.73 18.45 -1.60
C PHE A 15 -2.53 18.74 -2.48
N ARG A 16 -1.38 18.91 -1.82
CA ARG A 16 -0.05 19.03 -2.40
C ARG A 16 0.88 17.99 -1.75
N PRO A 17 2.03 17.67 -2.34
CA PRO A 17 2.97 16.68 -1.84
C PRO A 17 3.28 16.73 -0.33
N ALA A 18 3.40 17.94 0.25
CA ALA A 18 3.81 18.12 1.65
C ALA A 18 2.81 18.91 2.52
N HIS A 19 1.67 19.33 1.99
CA HIS A 19 0.64 20.05 2.77
C HIS A 19 -0.74 20.03 2.11
N VAL A 20 -1.76 20.42 2.87
CA VAL A 20 -3.11 20.67 2.35
C VAL A 20 -3.46 22.13 2.63
N SER A 21 -3.88 22.88 1.61
CA SER A 21 -4.44 24.22 1.78
C SER A 21 -5.97 24.17 1.75
N ILE A 22 -6.62 25.04 2.51
CA ILE A 22 -8.07 25.05 2.69
C ILE A 22 -8.60 26.43 2.31
N GLN A 23 -9.56 26.48 1.40
CA GLN A 23 -10.20 27.71 0.97
C GLN A 23 -11.35 28.07 1.92
N GLY A 24 -11.30 29.29 2.48
CA GLY A 24 -12.35 29.81 3.35
C GLY A 24 -12.52 28.99 4.63
N LYS A 25 -13.78 28.79 5.05
CA LYS A 25 -14.15 28.04 6.25
C LYS A 25 -15.21 26.97 5.90
N PRO A 26 -14.79 25.79 5.43
CA PRO A 26 -15.70 24.70 5.11
C PRO A 26 -16.51 24.28 6.34
N ALA A 27 -17.76 23.83 6.14
CA ALA A 27 -18.58 23.36 7.25
C ALA A 27 -17.95 22.10 7.84
N LEU A 28 -18.13 21.86 9.15
CA LEU A 28 -17.51 20.73 9.84
C LEU A 28 -17.75 19.36 9.15
N PRO A 29 -18.96 19.05 8.61
CA PRO A 29 -19.18 17.80 7.87
C PRO A 29 -18.32 17.63 6.61
N ASP A 30 -17.90 18.72 5.96
CA ASP A 30 -17.14 18.69 4.70
C ASP A 30 -15.70 18.14 4.89
N TRP A 31 -15.22 18.06 6.13
CA TRP A 31 -13.86 17.61 6.45
C TRP A 31 -13.70 16.09 6.40
N GLN A 32 -14.79 15.34 6.61
CA GLN A 32 -14.72 13.89 6.76
C GLN A 32 -14.20 13.21 5.50
N GLY A 33 -14.72 13.56 4.33
CA GLY A 33 -14.33 12.96 3.04
C GLY A 33 -12.85 13.17 2.71
N PRO A 34 -12.35 14.42 2.68
CA PRO A 34 -10.94 14.72 2.44
C PRO A 34 -9.98 14.05 3.43
N LEU A 35 -10.35 13.99 4.71
CA LEU A 35 -9.54 13.29 5.72
C LEU A 35 -9.51 11.78 5.47
N GLN A 36 -10.66 11.17 5.18
CA GLN A 36 -10.75 9.75 4.82
C GLN A 36 -9.94 9.44 3.55
N PHE A 37 -9.99 10.33 2.56
CA PHE A 37 -9.21 10.21 1.33
C PHE A 37 -7.70 10.24 1.62
N ALA A 38 -7.22 11.17 2.43
CA ALA A 38 -5.81 11.24 2.81
C ALA A 38 -5.33 9.95 3.49
N LEU A 39 -6.13 9.43 4.43
CA LEU A 39 -5.86 8.15 5.11
C LEU A 39 -5.88 6.96 4.14
N TRP A 40 -6.79 6.97 3.16
CA TRP A 40 -6.84 5.95 2.12
C TRP A 40 -5.59 5.99 1.23
N CYS A 41 -5.20 7.17 0.73
CA CYS A 41 -3.99 7.36 -0.07
C CYS A 41 -2.74 6.88 0.68
N GLN A 42 -2.60 7.21 1.97
CA GLN A 42 -1.50 6.75 2.81
C GLN A 42 -1.39 5.21 2.83
N ARG A 43 -2.53 4.51 2.94
CA ARG A 43 -2.56 3.04 3.00
C ARG A 43 -2.46 2.38 1.62
N ALA A 44 -2.96 3.05 0.59
CA ALA A 44 -3.05 2.51 -0.77
C ALA A 44 -1.78 2.74 -1.59
N SER A 45 -1.02 3.81 -1.34
CA SER A 45 0.13 4.17 -2.17
C SER A 45 1.20 3.08 -2.30
N PRO A 46 1.55 2.28 -1.25
CA PRO A 46 2.47 1.16 -1.43
C PRO A 46 1.98 0.09 -2.42
N TRP A 47 0.65 -0.10 -2.49
CA TRP A 47 0.04 -1.03 -3.42
C TRP A 47 0.05 -0.48 -4.84
N TRP A 48 -0.32 0.79 -5.03
CA TRP A 48 -0.26 1.43 -6.35
C TRP A 48 1.15 1.37 -6.92
N ILE A 49 2.17 1.70 -6.11
CA ILE A 49 3.58 1.61 -6.53
C ILE A 49 3.92 0.18 -6.98
N GLY A 50 3.64 -0.81 -6.13
CA GLY A 50 3.95 -2.21 -6.44
C GLY A 50 3.18 -2.77 -7.65
N ASP A 51 1.90 -2.42 -7.80
CA ASP A 51 1.05 -2.84 -8.91
C ASP A 51 1.49 -2.21 -10.23
N MET A 52 1.84 -0.92 -10.22
CA MET A 52 2.39 -0.23 -11.38
C MET A 52 3.72 -0.83 -11.82
N ILE A 53 4.62 -1.14 -10.87
CA ILE A 53 5.88 -1.81 -11.18
C ILE A 53 5.64 -3.16 -11.85
N ASN A 54 4.86 -4.03 -11.20
CA ASN A 54 4.59 -5.36 -11.73
C ASN A 54 3.92 -5.30 -13.10
N ARG A 55 2.92 -4.43 -13.27
CA ARG A 55 2.21 -4.30 -14.54
C ARG A 55 3.07 -3.72 -15.65
N GLY A 56 3.93 -2.75 -15.32
CA GLY A 56 4.87 -2.16 -16.26
C GLY A 56 5.92 -3.16 -16.73
N GLU A 57 6.52 -3.91 -15.81
CA GLU A 57 7.44 -5.02 -16.12
C GLU A 57 6.75 -6.08 -16.99
N ASP A 58 5.51 -6.48 -16.68
CA ASP A 58 4.75 -7.46 -17.46
C ASP A 58 4.43 -6.99 -18.89
N LEU A 59 4.31 -5.67 -19.10
CA LEU A 59 3.96 -5.08 -20.41
C LEU A 59 5.16 -4.78 -21.28
N TYR A 60 6.22 -4.25 -20.70
CA TYR A 60 7.32 -3.63 -21.44
C TYR A 60 8.69 -4.21 -21.09
N GLY A 61 8.78 -5.13 -20.12
CA GLY A 61 10.03 -5.80 -19.74
C GLY A 61 11.13 -4.80 -19.34
N GLU A 62 12.28 -4.89 -20.02
CA GLU A 62 13.47 -4.09 -19.74
C GLU A 62 13.26 -2.59 -19.95
N GLU A 63 12.44 -2.18 -20.93
CA GLU A 63 12.14 -0.77 -21.20
C GLU A 63 11.47 -0.07 -20.02
N PHE A 64 10.65 -0.81 -19.24
CA PHE A 64 10.05 -0.26 -18.02
C PHE A 64 11.09 -0.04 -16.91
N GLY A 65 12.20 -0.78 -16.96
CA GLY A 65 13.33 -0.64 -16.05
C GLY A 65 13.93 0.77 -16.07
N GLU A 66 13.98 1.41 -17.24
CA GLU A 66 14.46 2.80 -17.38
C GLU A 66 13.53 3.79 -16.65
N VAL A 67 12.21 3.63 -16.82
CA VAL A 67 11.19 4.46 -16.15
C VAL A 67 11.27 4.29 -14.62
N CYS A 68 11.41 3.05 -14.16
CA CYS A 68 11.60 2.74 -12.75
C CYS A 68 12.88 3.36 -12.20
N GLY A 69 14.02 3.20 -12.89
CA GLY A 69 15.32 3.71 -12.47
C GLY A 69 15.40 5.23 -12.41
N ALA A 70 14.64 5.93 -13.25
CA ALA A 70 14.53 7.40 -13.21
C ALA A 70 13.61 7.91 -12.08
N THR A 71 12.69 7.07 -11.58
CA THR A 71 11.60 7.51 -10.67
C THR A 71 11.78 6.98 -9.25
N LEU A 72 12.35 5.79 -9.07
CA LEU A 72 12.37 5.03 -7.82
C LEU A 72 13.76 4.49 -7.53
N SER A 73 14.10 4.36 -6.25
CA SER A 73 15.29 3.60 -5.86
C SER A 73 15.07 2.10 -6.08
N THR A 74 16.14 1.36 -6.35
CA THR A 74 16.12 -0.10 -6.46
C THR A 74 15.52 -0.77 -5.22
N GLU A 75 15.76 -0.20 -4.03
CA GLU A 75 15.17 -0.69 -2.78
C GLU A 75 13.64 -0.55 -2.77
N MET A 76 13.11 0.61 -3.20
CA MET A 76 11.66 0.84 -3.28
C MET A 76 11.01 -0.11 -4.28
N VAL A 77 11.64 -0.28 -5.45
CA VAL A 77 11.18 -1.21 -6.50
C VAL A 77 11.06 -2.61 -5.92
N SER A 78 12.16 -3.13 -5.36
CA SER A 78 12.20 -4.47 -4.77
C SER A 78 11.18 -4.63 -3.65
N ARG A 79 11.10 -3.68 -2.72
CA ARG A 79 10.20 -3.73 -1.56
C ARG A 79 8.73 -3.80 -1.98
N TYR A 80 8.26 -2.87 -2.81
CA TYR A 80 6.84 -2.75 -3.13
C TYR A 80 6.39 -3.79 -4.16
N ALA A 81 7.17 -4.01 -5.23
CA ALA A 81 6.82 -4.98 -6.26
C ALA A 81 6.73 -6.40 -5.70
N SER A 82 7.71 -6.79 -4.87
CA SER A 82 7.80 -8.10 -4.21
C SER A 82 6.54 -8.47 -3.43
N VAL A 83 6.01 -7.54 -2.61
CA VAL A 83 4.82 -7.79 -1.80
C VAL A 83 3.57 -7.74 -2.64
N ALA A 84 3.45 -6.77 -3.56
CA ALA A 84 2.30 -6.66 -4.47
C ALA A 84 2.13 -7.92 -5.34
N ARG A 85 3.23 -8.50 -5.83
CA ARG A 85 3.27 -9.73 -6.62
C ARG A 85 2.86 -10.96 -5.81
N ARG A 86 3.33 -11.05 -4.56
CA ARG A 86 3.11 -12.21 -3.69
C ARG A 86 1.76 -12.21 -2.98
N VAL A 87 1.20 -11.02 -2.75
CA VAL A 87 -0.11 -10.83 -2.09
C VAL A 87 -1.08 -10.24 -3.12
N PRO A 88 -1.82 -11.09 -3.85
CA PRO A 88 -2.66 -10.64 -4.95
C PRO A 88 -3.87 -9.84 -4.43
N ALA A 89 -4.48 -9.03 -5.29
CA ALA A 89 -5.54 -8.07 -4.90
C ALA A 89 -6.66 -8.71 -4.07
N GLN A 90 -7.09 -9.93 -4.41
CA GLN A 90 -8.14 -10.68 -3.69
C GLN A 90 -7.79 -11.07 -2.25
N ASN A 91 -6.50 -11.07 -1.88
CA ASN A 91 -6.05 -11.34 -0.52
C ASN A 91 -5.81 -10.07 0.29
N ARG A 92 -5.79 -8.89 -0.34
CA ARG A 92 -5.52 -7.62 0.33
C ARG A 92 -6.73 -7.17 1.14
N ARG A 93 -6.49 -6.61 2.33
CA ARG A 93 -7.48 -6.11 3.27
C ARG A 93 -7.24 -4.62 3.50
N PRO A 94 -8.07 -3.70 2.98
CA PRO A 94 -7.85 -2.25 3.11
C PRO A 94 -7.77 -1.73 4.55
N ALA A 95 -8.37 -2.46 5.51
CA ALA A 95 -8.31 -2.14 6.93
C ALA A 95 -6.95 -2.47 7.58
N LEU A 96 -6.13 -3.32 6.95
CA LEU A 96 -4.82 -3.73 7.47
C LEU A 96 -3.69 -2.94 6.82
N SER A 97 -2.61 -2.71 7.58
CA SER A 97 -1.42 -2.02 7.07
C SER A 97 -0.72 -2.83 5.99
N TRP A 98 0.04 -2.15 5.11
CA TRP A 98 0.90 -2.84 4.14
C TRP A 98 1.89 -3.79 4.82
N SER A 99 2.44 -3.41 5.99
CA SER A 99 3.35 -4.25 6.78
C SER A 99 2.71 -5.55 7.27
N ALA A 100 1.41 -5.55 7.57
CA ALA A 100 0.67 -6.77 7.90
C ALA A 100 0.65 -7.75 6.70
N HIS A 101 0.48 -7.23 5.49
CA HIS A 101 0.52 -8.04 4.28
C HIS A 101 1.94 -8.52 3.95
N ALA A 102 2.94 -7.69 4.15
CA ALA A 102 4.34 -8.08 4.00
C ALA A 102 4.71 -9.26 4.94
N ALA A 103 4.12 -9.32 6.14
CA ALA A 103 4.34 -10.42 7.08
C ALA A 103 3.84 -11.77 6.54
N VAL A 104 2.77 -11.79 5.74
CA VAL A 104 2.21 -13.03 5.17
C VAL A 104 2.73 -13.33 3.76
N ALA A 105 3.46 -12.42 3.11
CA ALA A 105 3.80 -12.51 1.68
C ALA A 105 4.53 -13.80 1.27
N ARG A 106 5.22 -14.47 2.20
CA ARG A 106 5.93 -15.74 1.93
C ARG A 106 5.07 -16.98 2.14
N LEU A 107 3.83 -16.83 2.59
CA LEU A 107 2.90 -17.94 2.80
C LEU A 107 2.17 -18.30 1.49
N PRO A 108 1.68 -19.55 1.36
CA PRO A 108 0.70 -19.92 0.34
C PRO A 108 -0.54 -19.01 0.37
N LEU A 109 -1.18 -18.79 -0.78
CA LEU A 109 -2.30 -17.84 -0.93
C LEU A 109 -3.46 -18.10 0.05
N VAL A 110 -3.76 -19.35 0.33
CA VAL A 110 -4.82 -19.74 1.29
C VAL A 110 -4.46 -19.30 2.71
N ASP A 111 -3.20 -19.48 3.10
CA ASP A 111 -2.73 -19.09 4.43
C ASP A 111 -2.63 -17.57 4.57
N GLN A 112 -2.21 -16.86 3.52
CA GLN A 112 -2.26 -15.39 3.52
C GLN A 112 -3.67 -14.91 3.86
N ARG A 113 -4.68 -15.41 3.13
CA ARG A 113 -6.09 -15.06 3.34
C ARG A 113 -6.54 -15.39 4.75
N ARG A 114 -6.18 -16.58 5.25
CA ARG A 114 -6.52 -17.02 6.61
C ARG A 114 -5.93 -16.11 7.67
N MET A 115 -4.63 -15.82 7.59
CA MET A 115 -3.90 -15.03 8.57
C MET A 115 -4.33 -13.56 8.56
N LEU A 116 -4.56 -12.98 7.38
CA LEU A 116 -5.08 -11.61 7.27
C LEU A 116 -6.51 -11.50 7.80
N THR A 117 -7.37 -12.49 7.52
CA THR A 117 -8.74 -12.53 8.08
C THR A 117 -8.70 -12.66 9.60
N ALA A 118 -7.78 -13.46 10.15
CA ALA A 118 -7.59 -13.57 11.59
C ALA A 118 -7.11 -12.24 12.20
N ALA A 119 -6.15 -11.58 11.56
CA ALA A 119 -5.64 -10.28 12.03
C ALA A 119 -6.75 -9.21 12.07
N GLU A 120 -7.57 -9.13 11.03
CA GLU A 120 -8.70 -8.19 10.98
C GLU A 120 -9.74 -8.47 12.07
N ARG A 121 -10.09 -9.76 12.28
CA ARG A 121 -11.07 -10.16 13.30
C ARG A 121 -10.57 -9.97 14.74
N GLN A 122 -9.28 -10.20 14.97
CA GLN A 122 -8.69 -10.17 16.31
C GLN A 122 -8.02 -8.84 16.65
N GLY A 123 -8.01 -7.89 15.72
CA GLY A 123 -7.36 -6.59 15.90
C GLY A 123 -5.84 -6.67 16.00
N TRP A 124 -5.21 -7.67 15.36
CA TRP A 124 -3.75 -7.81 15.42
C TRP A 124 -3.05 -6.68 14.65
N ASN A 125 -2.04 -6.08 15.28
CA ASN A 125 -1.10 -5.23 14.58
C ASN A 125 -0.11 -6.07 13.73
N SER A 126 0.73 -5.40 12.93
CA SER A 126 1.67 -6.08 12.03
C SER A 126 2.67 -6.97 12.76
N ASP A 127 3.07 -6.62 13.98
CA ASP A 127 4.08 -7.37 14.74
C ASP A 127 3.49 -8.64 15.36
N GLN A 128 2.26 -8.53 15.89
CA GLN A 128 1.48 -9.68 16.37
C GLN A 128 1.23 -10.66 15.22
N LEU A 129 0.77 -10.17 14.07
CA LEU A 129 0.57 -11.01 12.88
C LEU A 129 1.89 -11.68 12.45
N ARG A 130 3.00 -10.95 12.44
CA ARG A 130 4.32 -11.50 12.09
C ARG A 130 4.74 -12.63 13.03
N LYS A 131 4.48 -12.50 14.34
CA LYS A 131 4.72 -13.57 15.32
C LYS A 131 3.88 -14.81 15.00
N GLN A 132 2.58 -14.64 14.75
CA GLN A 132 1.66 -15.73 14.41
C GLN A 132 2.05 -16.44 13.10
N VAL A 133 2.49 -15.69 12.08
CA VAL A 133 3.03 -16.26 10.83
C VAL A 133 4.28 -17.09 11.11
N ARG A 134 5.19 -16.61 11.97
CA ARG A 134 6.42 -17.35 12.32
C ARG A 134 6.11 -18.66 13.03
N GLU A 135 5.16 -18.65 13.95
CA GLU A 135 4.68 -19.85 14.65
C GLU A 135 4.10 -20.88 13.66
N LEU A 136 3.26 -20.43 12.71
CA LEU A 136 2.72 -21.28 11.65
C LEU A 136 3.81 -21.90 10.76
N ILE A 137 4.84 -21.13 10.41
CA ILE A 137 5.95 -21.64 9.59
C ILE A 137 6.74 -22.69 10.37
N ASN A 138 7.01 -22.43 11.65
CA ASN A 138 7.77 -23.35 12.49
C ASN A 138 7.00 -24.66 12.75
N SER A 139 5.67 -24.60 12.89
CA SER A 139 4.86 -25.79 13.12
C SER A 139 4.79 -26.74 11.92
N ARG A 140 5.12 -26.26 10.71
CA ARG A 140 5.16 -27.08 9.47
C ARG A 140 6.53 -27.70 9.20
N LYS A 141 7.57 -27.23 9.88
CA LYS A 141 8.94 -27.75 9.78
C LYS A 141 9.20 -28.89 10.76
N LYS A 142 8.35 -29.03 11.77
CA LYS A 142 8.29 -30.17 12.67
C LYS A 142 7.42 -31.25 12.05
#